data_AF-W6TLV7-F1
#
_entry.id   AF-W6TLV7-F1
#
_cell.length_a   1.000
_cell.length_b   1.000
_cell.length_c   1.000
_cell.angle_alpha   90.00
_cell.angle_beta   90.00
_cell.angle_gamma   90.00
#
_symmetry.space_group_name_H-M   'P 1'
#
loop_
_entity.id
_entity.type
_entity.pdbx_description
1 polymer ?
#
loop_
_entity_poly.entity_id
_entity_poly.type
_entity_poly.pdbx_seq_one_letter_code
_entity_poly.pdbx_strand_id
1 'polypeptide(L)'
;MNTRDEFLNKSWYIPLNFFASEDEGRTEVPTEQRKQKARREGQVLKSIEINSSISLFILFAVFFFMLSYFAQELMDIFKWQASKLPEVMSISIYSLSFAYIRPLFRYVSIFFIVSFIVGFLVNIMQVGFVMTLKPIMPKWDRINPNFSKWMKNSFGSVDACFNLFKSLLKIAIISFIYYIMLKSNIGKISKMPEYSLEGGISVILSLAYRICFFSVMVLMGLSVLDYLFQRARYIENLKMTKKKSSKSERKWKEILCSVLECGSE
;
A
#
# COMPACT_ATOMS: atom_id res chain seq x y z
N MET A 1 -45.93 -2.62 -53.33
CA MET A 1 -45.34 -3.44 -52.25
C MET A 1 -43.97 -3.92 -52.72
N ASN A 2 -42.89 -3.33 -52.22
CA ASN A 2 -41.59 -4.00 -52.22
C ASN A 2 -40.94 -3.76 -50.85
N THR A 3 -41.37 -4.56 -49.87
CA THR A 3 -40.94 -4.52 -48.46
C THR A 3 -39.54 -5.11 -48.23
N ARG A 4 -38.71 -5.25 -49.29
CA ARG A 4 -37.36 -5.82 -49.20
C ARG A 4 -36.25 -4.78 -49.06
N ASP A 5 -36.51 -3.52 -49.41
CA ASP A 5 -35.45 -2.51 -49.54
C ASP A 5 -35.22 -1.73 -48.23
N GLU A 6 -36.15 -1.84 -47.27
CA GLU A 6 -36.09 -1.13 -45.99
C GLU A 6 -35.25 -1.86 -44.92
N PHE A 7 -35.07 -3.18 -45.07
CA PHE A 7 -34.31 -4.01 -44.12
C PHE A 7 -32.78 -3.91 -44.28
N LEU A 8 -32.29 -3.46 -45.43
CA LEU A 8 -30.84 -3.36 -45.71
C LEU A 8 -30.21 -2.00 -45.36
N ASN A 9 -31.02 -1.00 -44.98
CA ASN A 9 -30.53 0.34 -44.63
C ASN A 9 -30.23 0.54 -43.14
N LYS A 10 -30.30 -0.52 -42.33
CA LYS A 10 -29.84 -0.50 -40.94
C LYS A 10 -28.46 -1.17 -40.85
N SER A 11 -27.51 -0.56 -41.55
CA SER A 11 -26.10 -0.90 -41.43
C SER A 11 -25.68 -0.70 -39.98
N TRP A 12 -25.51 -1.82 -39.28
CA TRP A 12 -24.84 -1.90 -38.00
C TRP A 12 -23.37 -1.53 -38.21
N TYR A 13 -23.10 -0.24 -38.36
CA TYR A 13 -21.76 0.31 -38.17
C TYR A 13 -21.41 0.12 -36.69
N ILE A 14 -20.92 -1.07 -36.34
CA ILE A 14 -20.12 -1.26 -35.15
C ILE A 14 -18.81 -0.53 -35.46
N PRO A 15 -18.54 0.65 -34.86
CA PRO A 15 -17.30 1.34 -35.15
C PRO A 15 -16.16 0.41 -34.73
N LEU A 16 -15.33 -0.01 -35.69
CA LEU A 16 -14.13 -0.83 -35.45
C LEU A 16 -13.17 -0.18 -34.44
N ASN A 17 -13.32 1.12 -34.18
CA ASN A 17 -12.69 1.84 -33.07
C ASN A 17 -13.05 1.30 -31.66
N PHE A 18 -14.08 0.47 -31.54
CA PHE A 18 -14.43 -0.19 -30.27
C PHE A 18 -13.46 -1.32 -29.91
N PHE A 19 -12.81 -1.94 -30.91
CA PHE A 19 -11.78 -2.97 -30.73
C PHE A 19 -10.36 -2.45 -30.98
N ALA A 20 -10.20 -1.26 -31.55
CA ALA A 20 -8.92 -0.57 -31.58
C ALA A 20 -8.55 -0.16 -30.16
N SER A 21 -7.68 -0.94 -29.52
CA SER A 21 -6.99 -0.52 -28.30
C SER A 21 -6.38 0.87 -28.52
N GLU A 22 -6.59 1.82 -27.60
CA GLU A 22 -5.97 3.16 -27.61
C GLU A 22 -4.41 3.15 -27.63
N ASP A 23 -3.83 1.94 -27.66
CA ASP A 23 -2.42 1.61 -27.80
C ASP A 23 -1.91 1.59 -29.25
N GLU A 24 -2.79 1.55 -30.26
CA GLU A 24 -2.39 1.62 -31.67
C GLU A 24 -1.81 3.01 -32.01
N GLY A 25 -0.52 3.15 -31.75
CA GLY A 25 0.29 4.31 -32.07
C GLY A 25 1.17 4.79 -30.92
N ARG A 26 0.95 4.36 -29.66
CA ARG A 26 1.73 4.81 -28.47
C ARG A 26 2.98 3.95 -28.24
N THR A 27 3.91 3.96 -29.20
CA THR A 27 5.10 3.11 -29.15
C THR A 27 6.35 3.81 -28.60
N GLU A 28 6.34 5.13 -28.46
CA GLU A 28 7.50 5.91 -28.05
C GLU A 28 7.63 6.03 -26.52
N VAL A 29 8.88 5.92 -26.04
CA VAL A 29 9.24 6.12 -24.64
C VAL A 29 8.87 7.56 -24.22
N PRO A 30 8.30 7.78 -23.01
CA PRO A 30 7.92 9.13 -22.58
C PRO A 30 9.13 10.07 -22.48
N THR A 31 9.07 11.20 -23.21
CA THR A 31 10.02 12.31 -23.08
C THR A 31 10.05 12.87 -21.66
N GLU A 32 11.21 13.34 -21.18
CA GLU A 32 11.40 13.89 -19.83
C GLU A 32 10.38 14.97 -19.45
N GLN A 33 9.94 15.77 -20.43
CA GLN A 33 8.93 16.81 -20.24
C GLN A 33 7.56 16.25 -19.86
N ARG A 34 7.16 15.10 -20.41
CA ARG A 34 5.89 14.45 -20.04
C ARG A 34 5.98 13.82 -18.67
N LYS A 35 7.15 13.31 -18.27
CA LYS A 35 7.39 12.85 -16.89
C LYS A 35 7.29 14.03 -15.92
N GLN A 36 7.91 15.17 -16.23
CA GLN A 36 7.82 16.37 -15.40
C GLN A 36 6.39 16.94 -15.35
N LYS A 37 5.68 16.96 -16.49
CA LYS A 37 4.28 17.41 -16.54
C LYS A 37 3.36 16.50 -15.74
N ALA A 38 3.51 15.17 -15.86
CA ALA A 38 2.77 14.21 -15.06
C ALA A 38 3.02 14.41 -13.55
N ARG A 39 4.28 14.63 -13.14
CA ARG A 39 4.63 14.99 -11.76
C ARG A 39 3.97 16.30 -11.30
N ARG A 40 4.01 17.37 -12.12
CA ARG A 40 3.35 18.66 -11.81
C ARG A 40 1.82 18.51 -11.68
N GLU A 41 1.22 17.60 -12.44
CA GLU A 41 -0.20 17.26 -12.38
C GLU A 41 -0.55 16.31 -11.21
N GLY A 42 0.44 15.85 -10.44
CA GLY A 42 0.26 14.93 -9.30
C GLY A 42 0.14 13.47 -9.70
N GLN A 43 0.37 13.12 -10.96
CA GLN A 43 0.40 11.75 -11.45
C GLN A 43 1.78 11.12 -11.24
N VAL A 44 1.96 10.56 -10.05
CA VAL A 44 3.20 9.90 -9.61
C VAL A 44 2.97 8.41 -9.44
N LEU A 45 4.02 7.61 -9.67
CA LEU A 45 3.98 6.18 -9.36
C LEU A 45 3.90 6.01 -7.85
N LYS A 46 2.81 5.43 -7.36
CA LYS A 46 2.62 5.11 -5.94
C LYS A 46 2.07 3.70 -5.81
N SER A 47 2.90 2.79 -5.30
CA SER A 47 2.45 1.45 -4.88
C SER A 47 2.10 1.46 -3.41
N ILE A 48 0.81 1.26 -3.15
CA ILE A 48 0.24 1.11 -1.81
C ILE A 48 0.84 -0.11 -1.11
N GLU A 49 1.12 -1.19 -1.86
CA GLU A 49 1.62 -2.46 -1.33
C GLU A 49 3.03 -2.35 -0.74
N ILE A 50 3.93 -1.64 -1.42
CA ILE A 50 5.28 -1.36 -0.88
C ILE A 50 5.17 -0.55 0.41
N ASN A 51 4.33 0.47 0.42
CA ASN A 51 4.21 1.34 1.59
C ASN A 51 3.71 0.55 2.81
N SER A 52 2.66 -0.25 2.62
CA SER A 52 2.10 -1.09 3.68
C SER A 52 3.08 -2.15 4.15
N SER A 53 3.82 -2.81 3.24
CA SER A 53 4.73 -3.90 3.60
C SER A 53 5.97 -3.42 4.35
N ILE A 54 6.57 -2.30 3.93
CA ILE A 54 7.71 -1.69 4.65
C ILE A 54 7.26 -1.18 6.02
N SER A 55 6.09 -0.52 6.10
CA SER A 55 5.54 -0.03 7.35
C SER A 55 5.30 -1.18 8.33
N LEU A 56 4.70 -2.27 7.84
CA LEU A 56 4.42 -3.46 8.65
C LEU A 56 5.71 -4.15 9.12
N PHE A 57 6.76 -4.21 8.29
CA PHE A 57 8.06 -4.75 8.69
C PHE A 57 8.73 -3.95 9.80
N ILE A 58 8.78 -2.63 9.66
CA ILE A 58 9.42 -1.77 10.68
C ILE A 58 8.63 -1.80 11.99
N LEU A 59 7.29 -1.74 11.91
CA LEU A 59 6.44 -1.84 13.10
C LEU A 59 6.56 -3.19 13.79
N PHE A 60 6.66 -4.28 13.02
CA PHE A 60 6.91 -5.62 13.58
C PHE A 60 8.26 -5.69 14.30
N ALA A 61 9.33 -5.14 13.70
CA ALA A 61 10.64 -5.10 14.32
C ALA A 61 10.61 -4.31 15.64
N VAL A 62 10.04 -3.10 15.62
CA VAL A 62 9.88 -2.26 16.83
C VAL A 62 9.04 -2.98 17.90
N PHE A 63 7.93 -3.62 17.51
CA PHE A 63 7.12 -4.43 18.44
C PHE A 63 7.94 -5.47 19.14
N PHE A 64 8.71 -6.25 18.39
CA PHE A 64 9.47 -7.35 18.95
C PHE A 64 10.57 -6.88 19.90
N PHE A 65 11.27 -5.78 19.56
CA PHE A 65 12.26 -5.18 20.47
C PHE A 65 11.60 -4.66 21.75
N MET A 66 10.44 -4.00 21.64
CA MET A 66 9.73 -3.44 22.78
C MET A 66 9.02 -4.49 23.65
N LEU A 67 8.71 -5.66 23.10
CA LEU A 67 7.93 -6.71 23.77
C LEU A 67 8.58 -7.17 25.07
N SER A 68 9.91 -7.30 25.09
CA SER A 68 10.66 -7.69 26.29
C SER A 68 10.53 -6.66 27.41
N TYR A 69 10.72 -5.37 27.10
CA TYR A 69 10.56 -4.27 28.05
C TYR A 69 9.12 -4.15 28.54
N PHE A 70 8.14 -4.30 27.64
CA PHE A 70 6.73 -4.26 27.99
C PHE A 70 6.35 -5.41 28.93
N ALA A 71 6.82 -6.64 28.66
CA ALA A 71 6.57 -7.79 29.51
C ALA A 71 7.19 -7.63 30.90
N GLN A 72 8.41 -7.10 30.99
CA GLN A 72 9.08 -6.80 32.27
C GLN A 72 8.30 -5.75 33.07
N GLU A 73 7.92 -4.64 32.43
CA GLU A 73 7.20 -3.57 33.12
C GLU A 73 5.81 -4.03 33.60
N LEU A 74 5.10 -4.84 32.80
CA LEU A 74 3.86 -5.47 33.26
C LEU A 74 4.10 -6.37 34.47
N MET A 75 5.16 -7.18 34.45
CA MET A 75 5.49 -8.06 35.56
C MET A 75 5.85 -7.28 36.83
N ASP A 76 6.53 -6.14 36.70
CA ASP A 76 6.84 -5.26 37.83
C ASP A 76 5.58 -4.61 38.41
N ILE A 77 4.62 -4.20 37.56
CA ILE A 77 3.31 -3.70 38.01
C ILE A 77 2.53 -4.79 38.75
N PHE A 78 2.54 -6.02 38.24
CA PHE A 78 1.92 -7.16 38.92
C PHE A 78 2.57 -7.45 40.28
N LYS A 79 3.90 -7.45 40.37
CA LYS A 79 4.62 -7.64 41.64
C LYS A 79 4.34 -6.52 42.63
N TRP A 80 4.32 -5.28 42.16
CA TRP A 80 3.97 -4.11 42.98
C TRP A 80 2.56 -4.24 43.53
N GLN A 81 1.58 -4.59 42.68
CA GLN A 81 0.21 -4.83 43.12
C GLN A 81 0.14 -6.00 44.13
N ALA A 82 0.84 -7.10 43.84
CA ALA A 82 0.92 -8.27 44.72
C ALA A 82 1.47 -7.92 46.11
N SER A 83 2.50 -7.08 46.19
CA SER A 83 3.09 -6.62 47.46
C SER A 83 2.15 -5.77 48.30
N LYS A 84 1.14 -5.16 47.66
CA LYS A 84 0.16 -4.28 48.28
C LYS A 84 -1.17 -4.97 48.56
N LEU A 85 -1.29 -6.28 48.31
CA LEU A 85 -2.52 -7.05 48.56
C LEU A 85 -3.10 -6.92 49.99
N PRO A 86 -2.29 -6.86 51.06
CA PRO A 86 -2.81 -6.69 52.42
C PRO A 86 -3.53 -5.35 52.67
N GLU A 87 -3.27 -4.33 51.83
CA GLU A 87 -3.80 -2.96 51.96
C GLU A 87 -4.81 -2.61 50.84
N VAL A 88 -5.30 -3.58 50.04
CA VAL A 88 -6.05 -3.31 48.80
C VAL A 88 -7.33 -2.50 48.98
N MET A 89 -7.93 -2.50 50.17
CA MET A 89 -9.08 -1.63 50.45
C MET A 89 -8.74 -0.13 50.52
N SER A 90 -7.46 0.26 50.63
CA SER A 90 -7.03 1.67 50.69
C SER A 90 -6.35 2.17 49.41
N ILE A 91 -6.07 1.28 48.45
CA ILE A 91 -5.46 1.67 47.17
C ILE A 91 -6.52 2.38 46.33
N SER A 92 -6.31 3.67 46.09
CA SER A 92 -7.16 4.46 45.20
C SER A 92 -7.18 3.84 43.80
N ILE A 93 -8.38 3.56 43.28
CA ILE A 93 -8.62 3.06 41.91
C ILE A 93 -7.88 3.91 40.86
N TYR A 94 -7.71 5.21 41.14
CA TYR A 94 -6.97 6.13 40.27
C TYR A 94 -5.48 5.80 40.19
N SER A 95 -4.84 5.44 41.32
CA SER A 95 -3.43 5.08 41.35
C SER A 95 -3.15 3.77 40.60
N LEU A 96 -4.05 2.79 40.75
CA LEU A 96 -3.98 1.52 40.03
C LEU A 96 -4.20 1.73 38.52
N SER A 97 -5.22 2.48 38.15
CA SER A 97 -5.51 2.80 36.73
C SER A 97 -4.34 3.54 36.07
N PHE A 98 -3.74 4.50 36.78
CA PHE A 98 -2.60 5.25 36.25
C PHE A 98 -1.35 4.37 36.06
N ALA A 99 -1.13 3.38 36.94
CA ALA A 99 -0.03 2.43 36.82
C ALA A 99 -0.12 1.58 35.54
N TYR A 100 -1.32 1.23 35.08
CA TYR A 100 -1.53 0.48 33.84
C TYR A 100 -1.65 1.37 32.58
N ILE A 101 -2.32 2.52 32.70
CA ILE A 101 -2.55 3.43 31.56
C ILE A 101 -1.26 4.11 31.11
N ARG A 102 -0.41 4.55 32.03
CA ARG A 102 0.84 5.26 31.71
C ARG A 102 1.78 4.44 30.81
N PRO A 103 2.16 3.19 31.13
CA PRO A 103 3.02 2.40 30.26
C PRO A 103 2.33 2.12 28.93
N LEU A 104 1.05 1.71 28.94
CA LEU A 104 0.29 1.46 27.72
C LEU A 104 0.27 2.68 26.80
N PHE A 105 0.00 3.87 27.32
CA PHE A 105 0.02 5.12 26.56
C PHE A 105 1.40 5.42 25.97
N ARG A 106 2.48 5.16 26.73
CA ARG A 106 3.86 5.32 26.25
C ARG A 106 4.17 4.40 25.07
N TYR A 107 3.83 3.10 25.18
CA TYR A 107 4.03 2.13 24.08
C TYR A 107 3.14 2.44 22.88
N VAL A 108 1.88 2.82 23.07
CA VAL A 108 1.02 3.21 21.96
C VAL A 108 1.57 4.46 21.26
N SER A 109 2.02 5.46 22.02
CA SER A 109 2.57 6.70 21.47
C SER A 109 3.82 6.48 20.62
N ILE A 110 4.78 5.67 21.09
CA ILE A 110 5.98 5.35 20.30
C ILE A 110 5.60 4.59 19.02
N PHE A 111 4.61 3.70 19.06
CA PHE A 111 4.08 3.01 17.88
C PHE A 111 3.50 3.99 16.85
N PHE A 112 2.70 4.95 17.31
CA PHE A 112 2.13 5.98 16.45
C PHE A 112 3.20 6.87 15.84
N ILE A 113 4.20 7.30 16.62
CA ILE A 113 5.30 8.14 16.16
C ILE A 113 6.12 7.39 15.10
N VAL A 114 6.50 6.14 15.36
CA VAL A 114 7.23 5.32 14.40
C VAL A 114 6.41 5.10 13.13
N SER A 115 5.13 4.75 13.25
CA SER A 115 4.24 4.55 12.10
C SER A 115 4.14 5.81 11.24
N PHE A 116 4.01 6.98 11.87
CA PHE A 116 3.97 8.26 11.17
C PHE A 116 5.28 8.55 10.43
N ILE A 117 6.42 8.41 11.11
CA ILE A 117 7.75 8.66 10.53
C ILE A 117 7.99 7.71 9.35
N VAL A 118 7.72 6.42 9.53
CA VAL A 118 7.92 5.40 8.48
C VAL A 118 7.00 5.66 7.30
N GLY A 119 5.71 5.87 7.53
CA GLY A 119 4.76 6.16 6.46
C GLY A 119 5.12 7.43 5.68
N PHE A 120 5.61 8.45 6.36
CA PHE A 120 6.11 9.68 5.75
C PHE A 120 7.37 9.44 4.91
N LEU A 121 8.39 8.77 5.48
CA LEU A 121 9.64 8.48 4.81
C LEU A 121 9.46 7.58 3.59
N VAL A 122 8.67 6.51 3.70
CA VAL A 122 8.41 5.59 2.58
C VAL A 122 7.65 6.31 1.47
N ASN A 123 6.70 7.19 1.81
CA ASN A 123 6.02 8.00 0.82
C ASN A 123 6.98 8.93 0.07
N ILE A 124 7.87 9.61 0.78
CA ILE A 124 8.90 10.46 0.18
C ILE A 124 9.88 9.66 -0.67
N MET A 125 10.34 8.49 -0.20
CA MET A 125 11.26 7.63 -0.97
C MET A 125 10.62 7.14 -2.27
N GLN A 126 9.31 6.87 -2.28
CA GLN A 126 8.62 6.33 -3.45
C GLN A 126 8.27 7.41 -4.48
N VAL A 127 7.80 8.57 -4.04
CA VAL A 127 7.25 9.62 -4.90
C VAL A 127 8.24 10.76 -5.15
N GLY A 128 9.17 10.97 -4.21
CA GLY A 128 9.93 12.22 -4.07
C GLY A 128 9.08 13.32 -3.43
N PHE A 129 9.73 14.44 -3.08
CA PHE A 129 9.03 15.61 -2.57
C PHE A 129 8.31 16.33 -3.72
N VAL A 130 7.02 16.05 -3.94
CA VAL A 130 6.19 16.66 -4.99
C VAL A 130 5.01 17.37 -4.34
N MET A 131 5.18 18.66 -4.05
CA MET A 131 4.10 19.52 -3.55
C MET A 131 3.34 20.09 -4.75
N THR A 132 2.14 19.57 -5.02
CA THR A 132 1.25 20.11 -6.06
C THR A 132 -0.15 20.33 -5.49
N LEU A 133 -0.65 21.56 -5.63
CA LEU A 133 -1.99 21.95 -5.20
C LEU A 133 -3.05 21.62 -6.27
N LYS A 134 -2.63 21.22 -7.48
CA LYS A 134 -3.54 20.90 -8.59
C LYS A 134 -4.50 19.73 -8.36
N PRO A 135 -4.12 18.65 -7.63
CA PRO A 135 -5.05 17.58 -7.29
C PRO A 135 -6.07 17.96 -6.21
N ILE A 136 -5.79 19.01 -5.43
CA ILE A 136 -6.63 19.50 -4.33
C ILE A 136 -7.72 20.45 -4.85
N MET A 137 -7.52 21.07 -6.02
CA MET A 137 -8.55 21.90 -6.65
C MET A 137 -9.79 21.04 -6.97
N PRO A 138 -10.98 21.39 -6.45
CA PRO A 138 -12.20 20.64 -6.72
C PRO A 138 -12.50 20.71 -8.21
N LYS A 139 -12.38 19.57 -8.90
CA LYS A 139 -12.78 19.43 -10.30
C LYS A 139 -14.26 19.08 -10.31
N TRP A 140 -15.11 19.99 -10.76
CA TRP A 140 -16.56 19.78 -10.89
C TRP A 140 -16.91 18.56 -11.75
N ASP A 141 -16.05 18.17 -12.69
CA ASP A 141 -16.16 16.92 -13.46
C ASP A 141 -16.04 15.63 -12.64
N ARG A 142 -15.43 15.67 -11.44
CA ARG A 142 -15.33 14.51 -10.53
C ARG A 142 -16.45 14.46 -9.49
N ILE A 143 -17.26 15.52 -9.38
CA ILE A 143 -18.31 15.65 -8.36
C ILE A 143 -19.65 15.09 -8.85
N ASN A 144 -19.86 14.91 -10.17
CA ASN A 144 -21.06 14.23 -10.68
C ASN A 144 -20.90 12.70 -10.57
N PRO A 145 -21.49 12.05 -9.55
CA PRO A 145 -21.35 10.63 -9.34
C PRO A 145 -22.45 9.94 -10.15
N ASN A 146 -22.21 9.66 -11.43
CA ASN A 146 -23.01 8.65 -12.10
C ASN A 146 -22.73 7.32 -11.40
N PHE A 147 -23.61 6.94 -10.46
CA PHE A 147 -23.48 5.75 -9.61
C PHE A 147 -23.21 4.47 -10.44
N SER A 148 -23.83 4.39 -11.62
CA SER A 148 -23.61 3.34 -12.62
C SER A 148 -22.17 3.31 -13.20
N LYS A 149 -21.57 4.48 -13.46
CA LYS A 149 -20.19 4.59 -13.99
C LYS A 149 -19.15 4.30 -12.90
N TRP A 150 -19.42 4.69 -11.65
CA TRP A 150 -18.59 4.35 -10.49
C TRP A 150 -18.60 2.85 -10.20
N MET A 151 -19.76 2.20 -10.23
CA MET A 151 -19.88 0.75 -10.04
C MET A 151 -19.21 -0.03 -11.18
N LYS A 152 -19.38 0.41 -12.44
CA LYS A 152 -18.70 -0.19 -13.60
C LYS A 152 -17.17 -0.05 -13.53
N ASN A 153 -16.66 1.09 -13.09
CA ASN A 153 -15.21 1.27 -12.92
C ASN A 153 -14.65 0.53 -11.70
N SER A 154 -15.41 0.42 -10.60
CA SER A 154 -14.95 -0.17 -9.34
C SER A 154 -15.07 -1.70 -9.30
N PHE A 155 -16.10 -2.28 -9.93
CA PHE A 155 -16.33 -3.73 -9.95
C PHE A 155 -16.13 -4.37 -11.34
N GLY A 156 -16.31 -3.61 -12.43
CA GLY A 156 -16.25 -4.12 -13.80
C GLY A 156 -14.93 -3.91 -14.53
N SER A 157 -13.94 -3.25 -13.91
CA SER A 157 -12.62 -3.08 -14.51
C SER A 157 -11.75 -4.33 -14.30
N VAL A 158 -11.00 -4.74 -15.34
CA VAL A 158 -10.00 -5.82 -15.27
C VAL A 158 -9.03 -5.62 -14.09
N ASP A 159 -8.78 -4.36 -13.74
CA ASP A 159 -7.93 -3.98 -12.61
C ASP A 159 -8.50 -4.35 -11.25
N ALA A 160 -9.83 -4.26 -11.08
CA ALA A 160 -10.49 -4.64 -9.84
C ALA A 160 -10.39 -6.16 -9.62
N CYS A 161 -10.67 -6.96 -10.67
CA CYS A 161 -10.51 -8.41 -10.63
C CYS A 161 -9.06 -8.81 -10.33
N PHE A 162 -8.07 -8.16 -10.97
CA PHE A 162 -6.66 -8.41 -10.72
C PHE A 162 -6.24 -8.07 -9.28
N ASN A 163 -6.77 -6.98 -8.71
CA ASN A 163 -6.51 -6.62 -7.31
C ASN A 163 -7.15 -7.61 -6.32
N LEU A 164 -8.36 -8.10 -6.61
CA LEU A 164 -9.00 -9.16 -5.81
C LEU A 164 -8.19 -10.46 -5.84
N PHE A 165 -7.77 -10.89 -7.03
CA PHE A 165 -6.92 -12.07 -7.20
C PHE A 165 -5.61 -11.93 -6.41
N LYS A 166 -4.93 -10.77 -6.49
CA LYS A 166 -3.71 -10.52 -5.69
C LYS A 166 -3.97 -10.61 -4.19
N SER A 167 -5.09 -10.08 -3.69
CA SER A 167 -5.45 -10.17 -2.28
C SER A 167 -5.73 -11.61 -1.83
N LEU A 168 -6.47 -12.38 -2.64
CA LEU A 168 -6.72 -13.81 -2.39
C LEU A 168 -5.42 -14.62 -2.39
N LEU A 169 -4.53 -14.35 -3.35
CA LEU A 169 -3.22 -15.00 -3.46
C LEU A 169 -2.37 -14.73 -2.21
N LYS A 170 -2.34 -13.50 -1.69
CA LYS A 170 -1.65 -13.18 -0.42
C LYS A 170 -2.21 -13.99 0.75
N ILE A 171 -3.53 -14.05 0.89
CA ILE A 171 -4.19 -14.79 1.97
C ILE A 171 -3.85 -16.28 1.87
N ALA A 172 -3.91 -16.85 0.66
CA ALA A 172 -3.57 -18.25 0.41
C ALA A 172 -2.11 -18.55 0.80
N ILE A 173 -1.17 -17.68 0.41
CA ILE A 173 0.25 -17.87 0.73
C ILE A 173 0.49 -17.76 2.25
N ILE A 174 -0.10 -16.77 2.93
CA ILE A 174 0.05 -16.62 4.39
C ILE A 174 -0.56 -17.82 5.11
N SER A 175 -1.74 -18.27 4.69
CA SER A 175 -2.40 -19.47 5.24
C SER A 175 -1.56 -20.72 5.05
N PHE A 176 -0.92 -20.88 3.89
CA PHE A 176 -0.03 -22.00 3.60
C PHE A 176 1.23 -21.98 4.49
N ILE A 177 1.85 -20.82 4.69
CA ILE A 177 2.99 -20.66 5.62
C ILE A 177 2.56 -21.03 7.04
N TYR A 178 1.40 -20.53 7.47
CA TYR A 178 0.85 -20.82 8.78
C TYR A 178 0.64 -22.33 8.99
N TYR A 179 0.07 -23.01 7.99
CA TYR A 179 -0.13 -24.46 8.00
C TYR A 179 1.19 -25.22 8.13
N ILE A 180 2.22 -24.88 7.33
CA ILE A 180 3.54 -25.53 7.40
C ILE A 180 4.17 -25.31 8.77
N MET A 181 4.13 -24.07 9.28
CA MET A 181 4.75 -23.72 10.57
C MET A 181 4.08 -24.45 11.73
N LEU A 182 2.74 -24.54 11.74
CA LEU A 182 2.01 -25.32 12.74
C LEU A 182 2.33 -26.81 12.64
N LYS A 183 2.26 -27.39 11.44
CA LYS A 183 2.53 -28.81 11.21
C LYS A 183 3.95 -29.18 11.66
N SER A 184 4.94 -28.34 11.36
CA SER A 184 6.33 -28.56 11.77
C SER A 184 6.55 -28.43 13.28
N ASN A 185 5.67 -27.72 14.01
CA ASN A 185 5.80 -27.49 15.45
C ASN A 185 4.75 -28.26 16.27
N ILE A 186 3.92 -29.10 15.64
CA ILE A 186 2.86 -29.88 16.31
C ILE A 186 3.42 -30.71 17.48
N GLY A 187 4.62 -31.28 17.34
CA GLY A 187 5.28 -32.05 18.39
C GLY A 187 5.69 -31.22 19.60
N LYS A 188 6.08 -29.94 19.39
CA LYS A 188 6.38 -29.01 20.49
C LYS A 188 5.11 -28.55 21.19
N ILE A 189 4.05 -28.29 20.41
CA ILE A 189 2.74 -27.90 20.93
C ILE A 189 2.13 -29.04 21.76
N SER A 190 2.27 -30.30 21.30
CA SER A 190 1.76 -31.46 22.04
C SER A 190 2.46 -31.70 23.37
N LYS A 191 3.75 -31.34 23.48
CA LYS A 191 4.54 -31.44 24.73
C LYS A 191 4.41 -30.20 25.61
N MET A 192 3.57 -29.24 25.22
CA MET A 192 3.41 -28.00 25.95
C MET A 192 2.95 -28.15 27.40
N PRO A 193 2.10 -29.14 27.76
CA PRO A 193 1.76 -29.42 29.16
C PRO A 193 2.95 -29.87 30.03
N GLU A 194 4.05 -30.34 29.41
CA GLU A 194 5.25 -30.80 30.12
C GLU A 194 6.24 -29.66 30.41
N TYR A 195 6.06 -28.48 29.80
CA TYR A 195 6.95 -27.33 30.01
C TYR A 195 6.60 -26.56 31.29
N SER A 196 7.62 -25.95 31.89
CA SER A 196 7.43 -24.90 32.89
C SER A 196 6.69 -23.70 32.27
N LEU A 197 6.05 -22.87 33.11
CA LEU A 197 5.35 -21.65 32.68
C LEU A 197 6.21 -20.76 31.77
N GLU A 198 7.47 -20.52 32.17
CA GLU A 198 8.42 -19.74 31.38
C GLU A 198 8.78 -20.42 30.04
N GLY A 199 8.99 -21.74 30.07
CA GLY A 199 9.27 -22.53 28.88
C GLY A 199 8.11 -22.51 27.88
N GLY A 200 6.88 -22.66 28.37
CA GLY A 200 5.66 -22.60 27.55
C GLY A 200 5.48 -21.23 26.87
N ILE A 201 5.67 -20.14 27.62
CA ILE A 201 5.60 -18.77 27.08
C ILE A 201 6.68 -18.56 26.01
N SER A 202 7.92 -18.98 26.26
CA SER A 202 9.02 -18.86 25.30
C SER A 202 8.74 -19.62 24.00
N VAL A 203 8.18 -20.84 24.09
CA VAL A 203 7.80 -21.63 22.91
C VAL A 203 6.72 -20.91 22.09
N ILE A 204 5.66 -20.41 22.73
CA ILE A 204 4.60 -19.65 22.04
C ILE A 204 5.19 -18.41 21.37
N LEU A 205 5.99 -17.63 22.10
CA LEU A 205 6.55 -16.37 21.61
C LEU A 205 7.47 -16.61 20.41
N SER A 206 8.30 -17.65 20.47
CA SER A 206 9.20 -18.04 19.38
C SER A 206 8.43 -18.50 18.14
N LEU A 207 7.33 -19.24 18.32
CA LEU A 207 6.48 -19.69 17.22
C LEU A 207 5.74 -18.53 16.58
N ALA A 208 5.15 -17.65 17.39
CA ALA A 208 4.47 -16.43 16.94
C ALA A 208 5.43 -15.52 16.17
N TYR A 209 6.64 -15.30 16.70
CA TYR A 209 7.67 -14.52 16.02
C TYR A 209 8.02 -15.11 14.65
N ARG A 210 8.27 -16.41 14.56
CA ARG A 210 8.60 -17.08 13.29
C ARG A 210 7.48 -16.92 12.26
N ILE A 211 6.24 -17.17 12.66
CA ILE A 211 5.07 -17.04 11.77
C ILE A 211 4.94 -15.60 11.25
N CYS A 212 4.99 -14.62 12.15
CA CYS A 212 4.90 -13.22 11.76
C CYS A 212 6.06 -12.82 10.85
N PHE A 213 7.30 -13.16 11.21
CA PHE A 213 8.50 -12.82 10.44
C PHE A 213 8.45 -13.37 9.00
N PHE A 214 8.13 -14.66 8.83
CA PHE A 214 7.99 -15.25 7.49
C PHE A 214 6.84 -14.62 6.70
N SER A 215 5.72 -14.31 7.36
CA SER A 215 4.58 -13.64 6.71
C SER A 215 4.96 -12.25 6.20
N VAL A 216 5.67 -11.46 7.01
CA VAL A 216 6.15 -10.13 6.62
C VAL A 216 7.14 -10.21 5.47
N MET A 217 8.09 -11.15 5.51
CA MET A 217 9.08 -11.34 4.44
C MET A 217 8.42 -11.67 3.11
N VAL A 218 7.41 -12.54 3.12
CA VAL A 218 6.66 -12.90 1.92
C VAL A 218 5.83 -11.73 1.40
N LEU A 219 5.15 -10.98 2.27
CA LEU A 219 4.43 -9.77 1.88
C LEU A 219 5.38 -8.73 1.27
N MET A 220 6.57 -8.56 1.85
CA MET A 220 7.60 -7.68 1.32
C MET A 220 8.05 -8.13 -0.08
N GLY A 221 8.31 -9.41 -0.30
CA GLY A 221 8.64 -9.96 -1.62
C GLY A 221 7.52 -9.74 -2.65
N LEU A 222 6.26 -10.02 -2.29
CA LEU A 222 5.10 -9.77 -3.14
C LEU A 222 4.91 -8.29 -3.46
N SER A 223 5.21 -7.40 -2.52
CA SER A 223 5.11 -5.95 -2.70
C SER A 223 6.11 -5.42 -3.73
N VAL A 224 7.31 -6.01 -3.81
CA VAL A 224 8.32 -5.66 -4.80
C VAL A 224 7.84 -6.05 -6.21
N LEU A 225 7.30 -7.26 -6.36
CA LEU A 225 6.72 -7.70 -7.64
C LEU A 225 5.57 -6.81 -8.08
N ASP A 226 4.68 -6.46 -7.15
CA ASP A 226 3.56 -5.54 -7.42
C ASP A 226 4.05 -4.14 -7.81
N TYR A 227 5.11 -3.64 -7.18
CA TYR A 227 5.72 -2.37 -7.58
C TYR A 227 6.32 -2.40 -8.97
N LEU A 228 7.03 -3.47 -9.35
CA LEU A 228 7.56 -3.62 -10.70
C LEU A 228 6.44 -3.62 -11.75
N PHE A 229 5.34 -4.33 -11.46
CA PHE A 229 4.16 -4.34 -12.33
C PHE A 229 3.50 -2.97 -12.43
N GLN A 230 3.32 -2.28 -11.30
CA GLN A 230 2.78 -0.92 -11.29
C GLN A 230 3.70 0.07 -12.01
N ARG A 231 5.02 -0.09 -11.89
CA ARG A 231 6.02 0.71 -12.59
C ARG A 231 5.93 0.50 -14.10
N ALA A 232 5.80 -0.74 -14.56
CA ALA A 232 5.60 -1.05 -15.98
C ALA A 232 4.34 -0.38 -16.52
N ARG A 233 3.20 -0.54 -15.82
CA ARG A 233 1.94 0.14 -16.17
C ARG A 233 2.02 1.65 -16.14
N TYR A 234 2.73 2.24 -15.19
CA TYR A 234 2.93 3.68 -15.13
C TYR A 234 3.71 4.19 -16.34
N ILE A 235 4.76 3.49 -16.75
CA ILE A 235 5.53 3.83 -17.96
C ILE A 235 4.66 3.67 -19.21
N GLU A 236 3.85 2.62 -19.27
CA GLU A 236 2.90 2.37 -20.36
C GLU A 236 1.87 3.49 -20.51
N ASN A 237 1.26 3.92 -19.41
CA ASN A 237 0.32 5.05 -19.38
C ASN A 237 0.98 6.37 -19.84
N LEU A 238 2.29 6.51 -19.64
CA LEU A 238 3.06 7.67 -20.07
C LEU A 238 3.50 7.59 -21.54
N LYS A 239 3.40 6.43 -22.22
CA LYS A 239 3.80 6.29 -23.64
C LYS A 239 3.10 7.31 -24.54
N MET A 240 3.84 7.75 -25.55
CA MET A 240 3.44 8.79 -26.50
C MET A 240 3.22 8.18 -27.87
N THR A 241 2.31 8.78 -28.65
CA THR A 241 2.29 8.51 -30.09
C THR A 241 3.45 9.22 -30.79
N LYS A 242 3.98 8.64 -31.87
CA LYS A 242 5.08 9.23 -32.66
C LYS A 242 4.80 10.70 -33.04
N LYS A 243 3.57 11.00 -33.45
CA LYS A 243 3.09 12.35 -33.79
C LYS A 243 3.10 13.32 -32.59
N LYS A 244 2.84 12.83 -31.37
CA LYS A 244 2.82 13.64 -30.15
C LYS A 244 4.24 13.87 -29.62
N SER A 245 5.15 12.91 -29.79
CA SER A 245 6.57 13.05 -29.45
C SER A 245 7.23 14.16 -30.27
N SER A 246 7.14 14.08 -31.61
CA SER A 246 7.76 15.06 -32.51
C SER A 246 7.20 16.48 -32.36
N LYS A 247 5.90 16.62 -32.08
CA LYS A 247 5.29 17.93 -31.79
C LYS A 247 5.80 18.53 -30.48
N SER A 248 6.06 17.71 -29.47
CA SER A 248 6.62 18.17 -28.19
C SER A 248 8.06 18.66 -28.37
N GLU A 249 8.87 17.94 -29.15
CA GLU A 249 10.25 18.35 -29.48
C GLU A 249 10.30 19.66 -30.27
N ARG A 250 9.46 19.82 -31.29
CA ARG A 250 9.38 21.06 -32.08
C ARG A 250 9.04 22.26 -31.20
N LYS A 251 8.00 22.14 -30.36
CA LYS A 251 7.64 23.20 -29.40
C LYS A 251 8.78 23.56 -28.47
N TRP A 252 9.60 22.59 -28.08
CA TRP A 252 10.75 22.86 -27.22
C TRP A 252 11.91 23.53 -27.93
N LYS A 253 12.18 23.19 -29.18
CA LYS A 253 13.15 23.92 -29.99
C LYS A 253 12.72 25.38 -30.20
N GLU A 254 11.45 25.62 -30.48
CA GLU A 254 10.89 26.99 -30.59
C GLU A 254 11.07 27.78 -29.28
N ILE A 255 10.76 27.18 -28.13
CA ILE A 255 10.94 27.82 -26.81
C ILE A 255 12.43 28.09 -26.54
N LEU A 256 13.32 27.12 -26.80
CA LEU A 256 14.76 27.29 -26.61
C LEU A 256 15.33 28.38 -27.53
N CYS A 257 14.92 28.45 -28.79
CA CYS A 257 15.30 29.53 -29.70
C CYS A 257 14.81 30.89 -29.18
N SER A 258 13.54 31.02 -28.76
CA SER A 258 13.02 32.27 -28.22
C SER A 258 13.73 32.74 -26.94
N VAL A 259 14.17 31.82 -26.08
CA VAL A 259 14.89 32.16 -24.84
C VAL A 259 16.34 32.53 -25.12
N LEU A 260 16.98 31.88 -26.09
CA LEU A 260 18.36 32.19 -26.49
C LEU A 260 18.45 33.52 -27.27
N GLU A 261 17.45 33.84 -28.09
CA GLU A 261 17.36 35.14 -28.80
C GLU A 261 17.04 36.29 -27.84
N CYS A 262 16.19 36.08 -26.81
CA CYS A 262 15.98 37.07 -25.74
C CYS A 262 17.17 37.25 -24.79
N GLY A 263 18.16 36.35 -24.82
CA GLY A 263 19.36 36.42 -23.98
C GLY A 263 20.54 37.16 -24.64
N SER A 264 20.39 37.60 -25.90
CA SER A 264 21.42 38.32 -26.65
C SER A 264 21.13 39.82 -26.85
N GLU A 265 20.14 40.37 -26.15
CA GLU A 265 19.88 41.83 -26.03
C GLU A 265 20.31 42.36 -24.66
#